data_AF-A0A2D8YSU7-F1
#
_entry.id   AF-A0A2D8YSU7-F1
#
_cell.length_a   1.000
_cell.length_b   1.000
_cell.length_c   1.000
_cell.angle_alpha   90.00
_cell.angle_beta   90.00
_cell.angle_gamma   90.00
#
_symmetry.space_group_name_H-M   'P 1'
#
loop_
_entity.id
_entity.type
_entity.pdbx_description
1 polymer ?
#
loop_
_entity_poly.entity_id
_entity_poly.type
_entity_poly.pdbx_seq_one_letter_code
_entity_poly.pdbx_strand_id
1 'polypeptide(L)'
;MIDALVKGVQQLGDKKTQKPLWISIAVALGVFVLLWTTSGALIKYTAVFDIGWLETIADGLGWALVLVLTWALFPGVVSAVVTLFLDQIAASVEARHYPDLGPAEGQAVSEQIIAALRFLGVMVTLNLVILPTLL
;
A
#
# COMPACT_ATOMS: atom_id res chain seq x y z
N MET A 1 -2.65 24.24 -8.65
CA MET A 1 -2.22 22.92 -8.13
C MET A 1 -1.99 22.94 -6.62
N ILE A 2 -1.26 23.91 -6.07
CA ILE A 2 -1.01 24.01 -4.62
C ILE A 2 -2.30 24.30 -3.82
N ASP A 3 -3.20 25.16 -4.32
CA ASP A 3 -4.48 25.44 -3.64
C ASP A 3 -5.40 24.22 -3.52
N ALA A 4 -5.34 23.29 -4.48
CA ALA A 4 -6.10 22.04 -4.41
C ALA A 4 -5.55 21.11 -3.32
N LEU A 5 -4.23 21.07 -3.16
CA LEU A 5 -3.57 20.33 -2.07
C LEU A 5 -3.94 20.93 -0.70
N VAL A 6 -3.92 22.26 -0.56
CA VAL A 6 -4.29 22.95 0.70
C VAL A 6 -5.75 22.68 1.06
N LYS A 7 -6.67 22.77 0.10
CA LYS A 7 -8.09 22.42 0.32
C LYS A 7 -8.25 20.96 0.75
N GLY A 8 -7.55 20.03 0.09
CA GLY A 8 -7.56 18.60 0.46
C GLY A 8 -7.04 18.34 1.87
N VAL A 9 -5.94 18.98 2.28
CA VAL A 9 -5.39 18.87 3.65
C VAL A 9 -6.35 19.45 4.69
N GLN A 10 -6.97 20.60 4.41
CA GLN A 10 -7.99 21.19 5.30
C GLN A 10 -9.23 20.29 5.43
N GLN A 11 -9.55 19.51 4.40
CA GLN A 11 -10.69 18.59 4.37
C GLN A 11 -10.50 17.30 5.18
N LEU A 12 -9.26 16.96 5.56
CA LEU A 12 -8.98 15.81 6.45
C LEU A 12 -9.61 15.97 7.84
N GLY A 13 -9.92 17.21 8.25
CA GLY A 13 -10.62 17.51 9.50
C GLY A 13 -12.12 17.20 9.48
N ASP A 14 -12.71 16.95 8.31
CA ASP A 14 -14.16 16.85 8.17
C ASP A 14 -14.68 15.41 8.36
N LYS A 15 -15.75 15.24 9.17
CA LYS A 15 -16.22 13.90 9.62
C LYS A 15 -16.60 12.96 8.47
N LYS A 16 -17.04 13.50 7.32
CA LYS A 16 -17.39 12.72 6.13
C LYS A 16 -16.15 12.15 5.42
N THR A 17 -15.03 12.88 5.42
CA THR A 17 -13.74 12.45 4.84
C THR A 17 -12.99 11.50 5.77
N GLN A 18 -13.17 11.67 7.10
CA GLN A 18 -12.53 10.82 8.10
C GLN A 18 -13.03 9.38 8.05
N LYS A 19 -14.29 9.13 7.69
CA LYS A 19 -14.83 7.75 7.66
C LYS A 19 -14.06 6.83 6.69
N PRO A 20 -13.87 7.15 5.39
CA PRO A 20 -13.06 6.33 4.50
C PRO A 20 -11.58 6.28 4.89
N LEU A 21 -11.04 7.37 5.48
CA LEU A 21 -9.67 7.36 6.03
C LEU A 21 -9.53 6.33 7.16
N TRP A 22 -10.43 6.34 8.14
CA TRP A 22 -10.43 5.38 9.25
C TRP A 22 -10.67 3.94 8.78
N ILE A 23 -11.52 3.74 7.77
CA ILE A 23 -11.71 2.41 7.15
C ILE A 23 -10.40 1.95 6.51
N SER A 24 -9.71 2.83 5.78
CA SER A 24 -8.41 2.51 5.15
C SER A 24 -7.36 2.13 6.21
N ILE A 25 -7.28 2.91 7.30
CA ILE A 25 -6.39 2.61 8.43
C ILE A 25 -6.75 1.27 9.09
N ALA A 26 -8.03 1.01 9.32
CA ALA A 26 -8.51 -0.23 9.93
C ALA A 26 -8.22 -1.45 9.04
N VAL A 27 -8.42 -1.33 7.73
CA VAL A 27 -8.09 -2.38 6.75
C VAL A 27 -6.59 -2.64 6.71
N ALA A 28 -5.77 -1.58 6.65
CA ALA A 28 -4.31 -1.71 6.65
C ALA A 28 -3.82 -2.40 7.94
N LEU A 29 -4.33 -2.00 9.12
CA LEU A 29 -4.05 -2.66 10.39
C LEU A 29 -4.50 -4.12 10.39
N GLY A 30 -5.69 -4.41 9.85
CA GLY A 30 -6.22 -5.77 9.75
C GLY A 30 -5.32 -6.69 8.92
N VAL A 31 -4.86 -6.23 7.76
CA VAL A 31 -3.90 -6.96 6.91
C VAL A 31 -2.59 -7.19 7.67
N PHE A 32 -2.12 -6.19 8.42
CA PHE A 32 -0.89 -6.31 9.20
C PHE A 32 -0.98 -7.33 10.33
N VAL A 33 -2.08 -7.31 11.09
CA VAL A 33 -2.36 -8.29 12.13
C VAL A 33 -2.46 -9.69 11.54
N LEU A 34 -3.12 -9.84 10.39
CA LEU A 34 -3.21 -11.12 9.68
C LEU A 34 -1.82 -11.63 9.26
N LEU A 35 -0.99 -10.77 8.66
CA LEU A 35 0.37 -11.14 8.25
C LEU A 35 1.22 -11.56 9.46
N TRP A 36 1.17 -10.78 10.54
CA TRP A 36 1.91 -11.06 11.77
C TRP A 36 1.50 -12.38 12.41
N THR A 37 0.19 -12.58 12.59
CA THR A 37 -0.34 -13.81 13.21
C THR A 37 -0.09 -15.04 12.36
N THR A 38 -0.28 -14.95 11.05
CA THR A 38 -0.03 -16.07 10.13
C THR A 38 1.45 -16.43 10.08
N SER A 39 2.34 -15.44 10.01
CA SER A 39 3.79 -15.67 10.00
C SER A 39 4.28 -16.24 11.33
N GLY A 40 3.80 -15.71 12.46
CA GLY A 40 4.13 -16.22 13.79
C GLY A 40 3.61 -17.64 14.04
N ALA A 41 2.42 -17.97 13.54
CA ALA A 41 1.90 -19.33 13.58
C ALA A 41 2.76 -20.27 12.73
N LEU A 42 3.17 -19.85 11.53
CA LEU A 42 4.00 -20.66 10.64
C LEU A 42 5.35 -21.01 11.28
N ILE A 43 5.99 -20.06 11.97
CA ILE A 43 7.22 -20.31 12.72
C ILE A 43 6.97 -21.37 13.81
N LYS A 44 5.94 -21.20 14.63
CA LYS A 44 5.64 -22.13 15.74
C LYS A 44 5.25 -23.54 15.30
N TYR A 45 4.59 -23.69 14.15
CA TYR A 45 4.18 -25.01 13.63
C TYR A 45 5.29 -25.71 12.85
N THR A 46 6.34 -24.99 12.47
CA THR A 46 7.46 -25.55 11.70
C THR A 46 8.61 -25.83 12.66
N ALA A 47 8.58 -26.97 13.35
CA ALA A 47 9.75 -27.44 14.08
C ALA A 47 10.80 -27.90 13.06
N VAL A 48 11.81 -27.05 12.79
CA VAL A 48 12.82 -27.33 11.76
C VAL A 48 13.92 -28.24 12.32
N PHE A 49 14.18 -28.16 13.64
CA PHE A 49 15.25 -28.89 14.29
C PHE A 49 14.76 -29.67 15.53
N ASP A 50 15.15 -30.94 15.63
CA ASP A 50 14.91 -31.78 16.83
C ASP A 50 15.81 -31.39 18.03
N ILE A 51 16.82 -30.55 17.79
CA ILE A 51 17.80 -30.14 18.80
C ILE A 51 17.36 -28.81 19.42
N GLY A 52 16.86 -28.83 20.65
CA GLY A 52 16.15 -27.70 21.26
C GLY A 52 16.89 -26.34 21.30
N TRP A 53 18.22 -26.32 21.43
CA TRP A 53 18.98 -25.06 21.39
C TRP A 53 19.08 -24.47 19.97
N LEU A 54 19.15 -25.33 18.96
CA LEU A 54 19.21 -24.93 17.55
C LEU A 54 17.84 -24.43 17.09
N GLU A 55 16.77 -25.08 17.57
CA GLU A 55 15.39 -24.63 17.36
C GLU A 55 15.14 -23.24 17.96
N THR A 56 15.65 -22.98 19.17
CA THR A 56 15.52 -21.66 19.81
C THR A 56 16.19 -20.55 18.98
N ILE A 57 17.34 -20.84 18.36
CA ILE A 57 18.03 -19.88 17.48
C ILE A 57 17.24 -19.69 16.17
N ALA A 58 16.74 -20.77 15.59
CA ALA A 58 15.94 -20.74 14.36
C ALA A 58 14.65 -19.93 14.55
N ASP A 59 13.94 -20.14 15.66
CA ASP A 59 12.77 -19.35 16.06
C ASP A 59 13.12 -17.86 16.18
N GLY A 60 14.23 -17.54 16.85
CA GLY A 60 14.70 -16.16 17.00
C GLY A 60 14.97 -15.48 15.66
N LEU A 61 15.64 -16.17 14.74
CA LEU A 61 15.90 -15.70 13.38
C LEU A 61 14.61 -15.59 12.55
N GLY A 62 13.68 -16.53 12.72
CA GLY A 62 12.36 -16.49 12.09
C GLY A 62 11.59 -15.23 12.49
N TRP A 63 11.54 -14.91 13.79
CA TRP A 63 10.89 -13.70 14.28
C TRP A 63 11.57 -12.42 13.77
N ALA A 64 12.91 -12.39 13.73
CA ALA A 64 13.67 -11.28 13.17
C ALA A 64 13.34 -11.08 11.67
N LEU A 65 13.26 -12.17 10.90
CA LEU A 65 12.88 -12.11 9.49
C LEU A 65 11.45 -11.61 9.31
N VAL A 66 10.50 -12.09 10.13
CA VAL A 66 9.11 -11.62 10.09
C VAL A 66 9.03 -10.13 10.39
N LEU A 67 9.79 -9.61 11.36
CA LEU A 67 9.86 -8.18 11.64
C LEU A 67 10.37 -7.38 10.44
N VAL A 68 11.48 -7.81 9.83
CA VAL A 68 12.07 -7.14 8.66
C VAL A 68 11.10 -7.15 7.48
N LEU A 69 10.50 -8.28 7.17
CA LEU A 69 9.53 -8.40 6.08
C LEU A 69 8.28 -7.55 6.35
N THR A 70 7.75 -7.60 7.57
CA THR A 70 6.58 -6.83 7.99
C THR A 70 6.85 -5.32 7.85
N TRP A 71 8.03 -4.85 8.26
CA TRP A 71 8.46 -3.47 8.07
C TRP A 71 8.63 -3.09 6.60
N ALA A 72 9.29 -3.94 5.81
CA ALA A 72 9.53 -3.70 4.38
C ALA A 72 8.24 -3.71 3.55
N LEU A 73 7.26 -4.54 3.94
CA LEU A 73 5.96 -4.63 3.27
C LEU A 73 4.99 -3.53 3.70
N PHE A 74 5.23 -2.86 4.84
CA PHE A 74 4.33 -1.83 5.36
C PHE A 74 4.01 -0.72 4.33
N PRO A 75 4.99 -0.07 3.67
CA PRO A 75 4.69 0.97 2.68
C PRO A 75 3.89 0.43 1.49
N GLY A 76 4.18 -0.80 1.06
CA GLY A 76 3.49 -1.44 -0.06
C GLY A 76 2.02 -1.75 0.26
N VAL A 77 1.77 -2.36 1.42
CA VAL A 77 0.41 -2.67 1.90
C VAL A 77 -0.41 -1.40 2.10
N VAL A 78 0.16 -0.39 2.76
CA VAL A 78 -0.51 0.91 2.96
C VAL A 78 -0.82 1.57 1.63
N SER A 79 0.13 1.59 0.70
CA SER A 79 -0.08 2.18 -0.63
C SER A 79 -1.21 1.46 -1.37
N ALA A 80 -1.19 0.13 -1.40
CA ALA A 80 -2.24 -0.66 -2.05
C ALA A 80 -3.63 -0.40 -1.45
N VAL A 81 -3.74 -0.36 -0.11
CA VAL A 81 -5.00 -0.04 0.57
C VAL A 81 -5.45 1.37 0.21
N VAL A 82 -4.57 2.37 0.27
CA VAL A 82 -4.90 3.75 -0.10
C VAL A 82 -5.39 3.84 -1.54
N THR A 83 -4.75 3.15 -2.49
CA THR A 83 -5.18 3.13 -3.90
C THR A 83 -6.59 2.56 -4.06
N LEU A 84 -6.96 1.51 -3.32
CA LEU A 84 -8.32 0.92 -3.38
C LEU A 84 -9.41 1.87 -2.87
N PHE A 85 -9.09 2.78 -1.96
CA PHE A 85 -10.04 3.75 -1.41
C PHE A 85 -9.93 5.14 -2.05
N LEU A 86 -8.96 5.34 -2.95
CA LEU A 86 -8.67 6.64 -3.56
C LEU A 86 -9.87 7.17 -4.35
N ASP A 87 -10.52 6.31 -5.14
CA ASP A 87 -11.71 6.67 -5.92
C ASP A 87 -12.90 7.07 -5.03
N GLN A 88 -13.10 6.35 -3.91
CA GLN A 88 -14.17 6.67 -2.95
C GLN A 88 -13.92 8.01 -2.26
N ILE A 89 -12.66 8.29 -1.89
CA ILE A 89 -12.25 9.56 -1.31
C ILE A 89 -12.44 10.68 -2.34
N ALA A 90 -11.99 10.50 -3.58
CA ALA A 90 -12.14 11.46 -4.67
C ALA A 90 -13.62 11.80 -4.92
N ALA A 91 -14.48 10.79 -5.05
CA ALA A 91 -15.92 10.99 -5.22
C ALA A 91 -16.55 11.79 -4.06
N SER A 92 -16.09 11.56 -2.82
CA SER A 92 -16.57 12.32 -1.65
C SER A 92 -16.17 13.80 -1.68
N VAL A 93 -15.01 14.10 -2.24
CA VAL A 93 -14.48 15.47 -2.38
C VAL A 93 -15.19 16.19 -3.53
N GLU A 94 -15.34 15.51 -4.67
CA GLU A 94 -16.06 16.00 -5.86
C GLU A 94 -17.50 16.37 -5.55
N ALA A 95 -18.25 15.49 -4.87
CA ALA A 95 -19.63 15.75 -4.48
C ALA A 95 -19.81 17.02 -3.61
N ARG A 96 -18.76 17.51 -2.97
CA ARG A 96 -18.81 18.68 -2.09
C ARG A 96 -18.20 19.95 -2.69
N HIS A 97 -17.19 19.82 -3.54
CA HIS A 97 -16.49 20.98 -4.11
C HIS A 97 -16.80 21.21 -5.58
N TYR A 98 -17.38 20.21 -6.24
CA TYR A 98 -17.68 20.21 -7.66
C TYR A 98 -19.05 19.56 -7.94
N PRO A 99 -20.16 20.13 -7.41
CA PRO A 99 -21.50 19.55 -7.57
C PRO A 99 -22.01 19.53 -9.02
N ASP A 100 -21.45 20.36 -9.90
CA ASP A 100 -21.83 20.44 -11.32
C ASP A 100 -21.06 19.44 -12.22
N LEU A 101 -20.12 18.67 -11.67
CA LEU A 101 -19.38 17.66 -12.43
C LEU A 101 -20.26 16.41 -12.64
N GLY A 102 -20.36 15.97 -13.89
CA GLY A 102 -21.08 14.75 -14.27
C GLY A 102 -20.45 13.48 -13.65
N PRO A 103 -21.14 12.33 -13.72
CA PRO A 103 -20.64 11.09 -13.16
C PRO A 103 -19.27 10.74 -13.75
N ALA A 104 -18.29 10.45 -12.89
CA ALA A 104 -16.96 10.03 -13.31
C ALA A 104 -17.07 8.72 -14.12
N GLU A 105 -16.76 8.78 -15.42
CA GLU A 105 -16.57 7.58 -16.23
C GLU A 105 -15.31 6.88 -15.72
N GLY A 106 -15.50 5.84 -14.92
CA GLY A 106 -14.40 5.03 -14.39
C GLY A 106 -13.51 4.54 -15.52
N GLN A 107 -12.20 4.69 -15.37
CA GLN A 107 -11.26 4.35 -16.43
C GLN A 107 -11.23 2.83 -16.66
N ALA A 108 -11.42 2.40 -17.91
CA ALA A 108 -11.43 0.98 -18.26
C ALA A 108 -10.11 0.30 -17.85
N VAL A 109 -10.20 -0.93 -17.31
CA VAL A 109 -9.02 -1.71 -16.87
C VAL A 109 -7.98 -1.85 -17.98
N SER A 110 -8.43 -1.96 -19.24
CA SER A 110 -7.56 -1.99 -20.41
C SER A 110 -6.72 -0.73 -20.57
N GLU A 111 -7.28 0.46 -20.34
CA GLU A 111 -6.55 1.72 -20.40
C GLU A 111 -5.51 1.83 -19.28
N GLN A 112 -5.88 1.38 -18.07
CA GLN A 112 -4.96 1.33 -16.94
C GLN A 112 -3.75 0.42 -17.24
N ILE A 113 -3.98 -0.75 -17.85
CA ILE A 113 -2.91 -1.69 -18.25
C ILE A 113 -2.01 -1.07 -19.32
N ILE A 114 -2.58 -0.43 -20.35
CA ILE A 114 -1.79 0.22 -21.41
C ILE A 114 -0.94 1.36 -20.83
N ALA A 115 -1.51 2.17 -19.93
CA ALA A 115 -0.79 3.24 -19.25
C ALA A 115 0.37 2.69 -18.40
N ALA A 116 0.12 1.62 -17.64
CA ALA A 116 1.15 0.94 -16.83
C ALA A 116 2.29 0.39 -17.70
N LEU A 117 1.98 -0.26 -18.82
CA LEU A 117 2.98 -0.77 -19.78
C LEU A 117 3.82 0.36 -20.39
N ARG A 118 3.19 1.47 -20.78
CA ARG A 118 3.90 2.63 -21.32
C ARG A 118 4.84 3.24 -20.29
N PHE A 119 4.36 3.41 -19.05
CA PHE A 119 5.19 3.92 -17.95
C PHE A 119 6.39 2.99 -17.68
N LEU A 120 6.17 1.69 -17.59
CA LEU A 120 7.22 0.69 -17.39
C LEU A 120 8.26 0.76 -18.51
N GLY A 121 7.82 0.83 -19.78
CA GLY A 121 8.72 0.97 -20.93
C GLY A 121 9.60 2.22 -20.86
N VAL A 122 9.01 3.37 -20.49
CA VAL A 122 9.78 4.62 -20.28
C VAL A 122 10.77 4.46 -19.14
N MET A 123 10.35 3.90 -18.01
CA MET A 123 11.17 3.76 -16.80
C MET A 123 12.36 2.82 -17.04
N VAL A 124 12.15 1.70 -17.73
CA VAL A 124 13.22 0.77 -18.13
C VAL A 124 14.18 1.45 -19.10
N THR A 125 13.67 2.13 -20.13
CA THR A 125 14.51 2.84 -21.11
C THR A 125 15.37 3.91 -20.43
N LEU A 126 14.78 4.71 -19.53
CA LEU A 126 15.53 5.70 -18.76
C LEU A 126 16.61 5.05 -17.89
N ASN A 127 16.26 4.00 -17.14
CA ASN A 127 17.23 3.30 -16.29
C ASN A 127 18.41 2.75 -17.11
N LEU A 128 18.15 2.18 -18.29
CA LEU A 128 19.21 1.67 -19.18
C LEU A 128 20.09 2.79 -19.75
N VAL A 129 19.53 3.97 -20.03
CA VAL A 129 20.29 5.14 -20.50
C VAL A 129 21.10 5.78 -19.38
N ILE A 130 20.62 5.74 -18.13
CA ILE A 130 21.29 6.31 -16.96
C ILE A 130 22.40 5.38 -16.44
N LEU A 131 22.24 4.06 -16.56
CA LEU A 131 23.19 3.05 -16.07
C LEU A 131 24.66 3.33 -16.46
N PRO A 132 24.97 3.69 -17.73
CA PRO A 132 26.33 4.06 -18.15
C PRO A 132 26.88 5.34 -17.50
N THR A 133 26.02 6.23 -17.01
CA THR A 133 26.44 7.48 -16.34
C THR A 133 26.71 7.31 -14.84
N LEU A 134 26.28 6.18 -14.26
CA LEU A 134 26.47 5.82 -12.85
C LEU A 134 27.71 4.94 -12.61
N LEU A 135 28.32 4.40 -13.68
CA LEU A 135 29.59 3.66 -13.67
C LEU A 135 30.77 4.62 -13.82
#